data_AF-A0A3S5A8Z6-F1
#
_entry.id   AF-A0A3S5A8Z6-F1
#
_cell.length_a   1.000
_cell.length_b   1.000
_cell.length_c   1.000
_cell.angle_alpha   90.00
_cell.angle_beta   90.00
_cell.angle_gamma   90.00
#
_symmetry.space_group_name_H-M   'P 1'
#
loop_
_entity.id
_entity.type
_entity.pdbx_description
1 polymer ?
#
loop_
_entity_poly.entity_id
_entity_poly.type
_entity_poly.pdbx_seq_one_letter_code
_entity_poly.pdbx_strand_id
1 'polypeptide(L)'
;MLPYNLSFPLFETDHQGEVVSFSGSQVYCLTENQGIRTHSVSFSSAMCLYIEANRLDEARSLACLGVTDADLELMGQVALLRLHLQVAKYAYMVVRNIPLLDLIQQLEGSQ
;
A
#
# COMPACT_ATOMS: atom_id res chain seq x y z
N MET A 1 21.00 3.21 -19.84
CA MET A 1 19.72 3.16 -20.58
C MET A 1 19.02 1.88 -20.15
N LEU A 2 18.18 1.93 -19.11
CA LEU A 2 17.41 0.76 -18.67
C LEU A 2 16.07 0.74 -19.41
N PRO A 3 15.71 -0.33 -20.14
CA PRO A 3 14.57 -0.38 -21.04
C PRO A 3 13.36 -1.03 -20.36
N TYR A 4 12.94 -0.50 -19.22
CA TYR A 4 11.66 -0.90 -18.63
C TYR A 4 10.93 0.35 -18.17
N ASN A 5 9.91 0.72 -18.94
CA ASN A 5 8.89 1.67 -18.52
C ASN A 5 8.07 1.01 -17.40
N LEU A 6 8.69 0.88 -16.24
CA LEU A 6 8.04 0.63 -14.98
C LEU A 6 7.40 1.98 -14.62
N SER A 7 6.19 2.24 -15.09
CA SER A 7 5.33 3.33 -14.60
C SER A 7 4.88 3.01 -13.16
N PHE A 8 5.87 2.86 -12.29
CA PHE A 8 5.73 2.66 -10.86
C PHE A 8 6.31 3.91 -10.23
N PRO A 9 5.58 4.52 -9.30
CA PRO A 9 6.05 5.71 -8.65
C PRO A 9 7.29 5.34 -7.81
N LEU A 10 8.41 6.02 -8.09
CA LEU A 10 9.68 5.75 -7.43
C LEU A 10 9.58 6.14 -5.96
N PHE A 11 9.87 5.18 -5.08
CA PHE A 11 10.07 5.42 -3.66
C PHE A 11 11.53 5.10 -3.33
N GLU A 12 12.33 6.14 -3.13
CA GLU A 12 13.72 6.03 -2.72
C GLU A 12 13.83 6.22 -1.21
N THR A 13 14.47 5.27 -0.53
CA THR A 13 14.80 5.37 0.89
C THR A 13 16.30 5.27 1.07
N ASP A 14 16.90 6.31 1.64
CA ASP A 14 18.33 6.30 1.96
C ASP A 14 18.60 5.33 3.11
N HIS A 15 19.43 4.33 2.85
CA HIS A 15 19.84 3.33 3.81
C HIS A 15 21.36 3.32 3.85
N GLN A 16 21.95 3.49 5.03
CA GLN A 16 23.39 3.34 5.18
C GLN A 16 23.77 1.88 4.99
N GLY A 17 24.61 1.60 3.99
CA GLY A 17 25.17 0.28 3.72
C GLY A 17 24.73 -0.34 2.39
N GLU A 18 25.26 -1.52 2.11
CA GLU A 18 24.95 -2.28 0.89
C GLU A 18 23.79 -3.25 1.15
N VAL A 19 22.78 -3.25 0.29
CA VAL A 19 21.63 -4.17 0.42
C VAL A 19 22.08 -5.59 0.08
N VAL A 20 22.02 -6.48 1.08
CA VAL A 20 22.38 -7.90 0.90
C VAL A 20 21.18 -8.78 0.60
N SER A 21 19.98 -8.42 1.08
CA SER A 21 18.75 -9.19 0.84
C SER A 21 17.49 -8.38 1.13
N PHE A 22 16.35 -8.85 0.61
CA PHE A 22 15.02 -8.31 0.87
C PHE A 22 14.02 -9.46 1.06
N SER A 23 13.19 -9.38 2.10
CA SER A 23 12.13 -10.35 2.36
C SER A 23 10.91 -9.68 3.01
N GLY A 24 9.76 -9.74 2.34
CA GLY A 24 8.51 -9.15 2.86
C GLY A 24 8.62 -7.62 2.97
N SER A 25 8.56 -7.09 4.20
CA SER A 25 8.76 -5.66 4.49
C SER A 25 10.15 -5.35 5.06
N GLN A 26 11.08 -6.31 5.03
CA GLN A 26 12.40 -6.17 5.63
C GLN A 26 13.50 -6.10 4.57
N VAL A 27 14.32 -5.06 4.65
CA VAL A 27 15.57 -4.92 3.92
C VAL A 27 16.73 -5.22 4.87
N TYR A 28 17.68 -6.03 4.42
CA TYR A 28 18.88 -6.36 5.15
C TYR A 28 20.06 -5.63 4.50
N CYS A 29 20.74 -4.77 5.26
CA CYS A 29 21.87 -3.97 4.80
C CYS A 29 23.15 -4.36 5.55
N LEU A 30 24.25 -4.57 4.83
CA LEU A 30 25.57 -4.74 5.42
C LEU A 30 26.21 -3.37 5.63
N THR A 31 26.69 -3.12 6.85
CA THR A 31 27.39 -1.89 7.22
C THR A 31 28.83 -2.20 7.64
N GLU A 32 29.77 -1.32 7.30
CA GLU A 32 31.22 -1.56 7.50
C GLU A 32 31.61 -1.96 8.94
N ASN A 33 30.90 -1.44 9.95
CA ASN A 33 31.30 -1.60 11.36
C ASN A 33 30.29 -2.34 12.26
N GLN A 34 29.08 -2.63 11.77
CA GLN A 34 27.99 -3.19 12.61
C GLN A 34 27.41 -4.49 12.06
N GLY A 35 27.92 -5.00 10.93
CA GLY A 35 27.40 -6.20 10.29
C GLY A 35 26.04 -5.96 9.61
N ILE A 36 25.21 -7.01 9.56
CA ILE A 36 23.89 -6.96 8.90
C ILE A 36 22.89 -6.25 9.82
N ARG A 37 22.30 -5.16 9.32
CA ARG A 37 21.20 -4.43 9.94
C ARG A 37 19.90 -4.67 9.18
N THR A 38 18.82 -4.81 9.93
CA THR A 38 17.47 -4.96 9.36
C THR A 38 16.74 -3.64 9.42
N HIS A 39 16.17 -3.22 8.30
CA HIS A 39 15.34 -2.04 8.16
C HIS A 39 13.93 -2.46 7.73
N SER A 40 12.91 -2.05 8.50
CA SER A 40 11.52 -2.23 8.09
C SER A 40 11.13 -1.11 7.12
N VAL A 41 10.71 -1.49 5.92
CA VAL A 41 10.19 -0.54 4.92
C VAL A 41 8.69 -0.40 5.14
N SER A 42 8.24 0.84 5.34
CA SER A 42 6.81 1.14 5.33
C SER A 42 6.29 1.17 3.90
N PHE A 43 5.18 0.48 3.66
CA PHE A 43 4.49 0.52 2.38
C PHE A 43 3.52 1.72 2.26
N SER A 44 3.39 2.57 3.29
CA SER A 44 2.49 3.74 3.28
C SER A 44 2.79 4.69 2.12
N SER A 45 4.06 4.98 1.85
CA SER A 45 4.44 5.86 0.73
C SER A 45 4.08 5.25 -0.62
N ALA A 46 4.36 3.96 -0.82
CA ALA A 46 3.96 3.25 -2.03
C ALA A 46 2.43 3.23 -2.19
N MET A 47 1.69 3.06 -1.09
CA MET A 47 0.22 3.11 -1.08
C MET A 47 -0.30 4.46 -1.57
N CYS A 48 0.17 5.56 -0.97
CA CYS A 48 -0.24 6.91 -1.38
C CYS A 48 -0.02 7.12 -2.88
N LEU A 49 1.13 6.70 -3.40
CA LEU A 49 1.45 6.88 -4.81
C LEU A 49 0.52 6.08 -5.74
N TYR A 50 0.12 4.85 -5.37
CA TYR A 50 -0.89 4.10 -6.14
C TYR A 50 -2.28 4.74 -6.07
N ILE A 51 -2.67 5.25 -4.91
CA ILE A 51 -3.95 5.95 -4.72
C ILE A 51 -3.99 7.23 -5.58
N GLU A 52 -2.92 8.03 -5.56
CA GLU A 52 -2.77 9.25 -6.36
C GLU A 52 -2.82 8.94 -7.86
N ALA A 53 -2.17 7.87 -8.29
CA ALA A 53 -2.19 7.39 -9.68
C ALA A 53 -3.52 6.75 -10.11
N ASN A 54 -4.55 6.71 -9.23
CA ASN A 54 -5.82 6.02 -9.46
C ASN A 54 -5.68 4.52 -9.76
N ARG A 55 -4.63 3.89 -9.25
CA ARG A 55 -4.31 2.47 -9.44
C ARG A 55 -4.80 1.68 -8.22
N LEU A 56 -6.11 1.69 -8.02
CA LEU A 56 -6.75 1.18 -6.79
C LEU A 56 -6.67 -0.35 -6.65
N ASP A 57 -6.63 -1.09 -7.76
CA ASP A 57 -6.46 -2.55 -7.73
C ASP A 57 -5.03 -2.95 -7.33
N GLU A 58 -4.03 -2.19 -7.78
CA GLU A 58 -2.65 -2.35 -7.34
C GLU A 58 -2.45 -1.89 -5.89
N ALA A 59 -3.11 -0.80 -5.48
CA ALA A 59 -3.14 -0.36 -4.09
C ALA A 59 -3.71 -1.46 -3.17
N ARG A 60 -4.82 -2.09 -3.57
CA ARG A 60 -5.40 -3.25 -2.86
C ARG A 60 -4.44 -4.44 -2.80
N SER A 61 -3.72 -4.71 -3.88
CA SER A 61 -2.73 -5.80 -3.91
C SER A 61 -1.57 -5.51 -2.95
N LEU A 62 -1.10 -4.25 -2.90
CA LEU A 62 -0.09 -3.79 -1.95
C LEU A 62 -0.57 -3.91 -0.49
N ALA A 63 -1.85 -3.64 -0.21
CA ALA A 63 -2.40 -3.76 1.15
C ALA A 63 -2.23 -5.16 1.75
N CYS A 64 -2.19 -6.21 0.92
CA CYS A 64 -1.97 -7.57 1.39
C CYS A 64 -0.56 -7.81 1.94
N LEU A 65 0.41 -6.91 1.68
CA LEU A 65 1.78 -6.99 2.19
C LEU A 65 1.95 -6.34 3.57
N GLY A 66 0.86 -5.82 4.16
CA GLY A 66 0.87 -5.20 5.48
C GLY A 66 1.07 -3.69 5.39
N VAL A 67 -0.04 -2.97 5.43
CA VAL A 67 -0.11 -1.50 5.46
C VAL A 67 -0.83 -1.07 6.73
N THR A 68 -0.74 0.20 7.11
CA THR A 68 -1.38 0.67 8.33
C THR A 68 -2.90 0.81 8.17
N ASP A 69 -3.65 0.79 9.27
CA ASP A 69 -5.09 1.04 9.23
C ASP A 69 -5.40 2.42 8.62
N ALA A 70 -4.55 3.42 8.87
CA ALA A 70 -4.68 4.75 8.28
C ALA A 70 -4.53 4.73 6.74
N ASP A 71 -3.61 3.91 6.22
CA ASP A 71 -3.43 3.73 4.77
C ASP A 71 -4.67 3.06 4.14
N LEU A 72 -5.28 2.11 4.85
CA LEU A 72 -6.50 1.43 4.42
C LEU A 72 -7.71 2.36 4.47
N GLU A 73 -7.84 3.20 5.51
CA GLU A 73 -8.90 4.21 5.57
C GLU A 73 -8.81 5.19 4.40
N LEU A 74 -7.60 5.67 4.09
CA LEU A 74 -7.38 6.54 2.93
C LEU A 74 -7.74 5.84 1.61
N MET A 75 -7.28 4.60 1.40
CA MET A 75 -7.66 3.80 0.23
C MET A 75 -9.18 3.64 0.14
N GLY A 76 -9.82 3.27 1.25
CA GLY A 76 -11.26 3.05 1.32
C GLY A 76 -12.05 4.31 1.00
N GLN A 77 -11.60 5.47 1.49
CA GLN A 77 -12.22 6.75 1.22
C GLN A 77 -12.12 7.11 -0.27
N VAL A 78 -10.92 7.02 -0.85
CA VAL A 78 -10.72 7.33 -2.28
C VAL A 78 -11.47 6.35 -3.18
N ALA A 79 -11.47 5.06 -2.84
CA ALA A 79 -12.21 4.04 -3.58
C ALA A 79 -13.72 4.28 -3.53
N LEU A 80 -14.26 4.67 -2.38
CA LEU A 80 -15.69 4.98 -2.23
C LEU A 80 -16.09 6.21 -3.05
N LEU A 81 -15.29 7.28 -3.00
CA LEU A 81 -15.51 8.50 -3.79
C LEU A 81 -15.51 8.24 -5.30
N ARG A 82 -14.74 7.23 -5.75
CA ARG A 82 -14.65 6.82 -7.16
C ARG A 82 -15.59 5.66 -7.53
N LEU A 83 -16.48 5.27 -6.62
CA LEU A 83 -17.40 4.13 -6.80
C LEU A 83 -16.71 2.78 -7.11
N HIS A 84 -15.45 2.62 -6.72
CA HIS A 84 -14.75 1.33 -6.72
C HIS A 84 -15.16 0.51 -5.48
N LEU A 85 -16.43 0.10 -5.45
CA LEU A 85 -17.07 -0.48 -4.26
C LEU A 85 -16.34 -1.73 -3.74
N GLN A 86 -15.78 -2.56 -4.62
CA GLN A 86 -15.04 -3.76 -4.24
C GLN A 86 -13.76 -3.46 -3.46
N VAL A 87 -13.04 -2.39 -3.83
CA VAL A 87 -11.82 -1.96 -3.13
C VAL A 87 -12.19 -1.26 -1.82
N ALA A 88 -13.22 -0.41 -1.84
CA ALA A 88 -13.73 0.25 -0.64
C ALA A 88 -14.22 -0.76 0.41
N LYS A 89 -14.98 -1.77 -0.02
CA LYS A 89 -15.50 -2.83 0.85
C LYS A 89 -14.38 -3.63 1.50
N TYR A 90 -13.34 -3.97 0.73
CA TYR A 90 -12.15 -4.62 1.26
C TYR A 90 -11.49 -3.79 2.37
N ALA A 91 -11.21 -2.51 2.10
CA ALA A 91 -10.57 -1.62 3.06
C ALA A 91 -11.35 -1.50 4.37
N TYR A 92 -12.66 -1.22 4.29
CA TYR A 92 -13.50 -1.07 5.47
C TYR A 92 -13.82 -2.38 6.20
N MET A 93 -13.72 -3.53 5.52
CA MET A 93 -13.80 -4.84 6.18
C MET A 93 -12.57 -5.10 7.05
N VAL A 94 -11.37 -4.73 6.57
CA VAL A 94 -10.13 -4.87 7.35
C VAL A 94 -10.11 -3.91 8.53
N VAL A 95 -10.44 -2.63 8.32
CA VAL A 95 -10.53 -1.61 9.38
C VAL A 95 -11.76 -1.80 10.30
N ARG A 96 -12.70 -2.66 9.92
CA ARG A 96 -13.95 -2.96 10.64
C ARG A 96 -14.88 -1.74 10.80
N ASN A 97 -14.94 -0.89 9.78
CA ASN A 97 -15.84 0.26 9.75
C ASN A 97 -17.25 -0.16 9.30
N ILE A 98 -18.06 -0.63 10.25
CA ILE A 98 -19.42 -1.13 10.00
C ILE A 98 -20.33 -0.07 9.32
N PRO A 99 -20.37 1.20 9.75
CA PRO A 99 -21.21 2.20 9.11
C PRO A 99 -20.93 2.37 7.61
N LEU A 100 -19.66 2.35 7.21
CA LEU A 100 -19.29 2.49 5.80
C LEU A 100 -19.53 1.21 4.99
N LEU A 101 -19.46 0.04 5.63
CA LEU A 101 -19.87 -1.23 4.99
C LEU A 101 -21.38 -1.26 4.72
N ASP A 102 -22.19 -0.78 5.67
CA ASP A 102 -23.65 -0.67 5.48
C ASP A 102 -23.98 0.30 4.34
N LEU A 103 -23.29 1.45 4.28
CA LEU A 103 -23.42 2.40 3.18
C LEU A 103 -23.08 1.76 1.83
N ILE A 104 -21.96 1.02 1.75
CA ILE A 104 -21.57 0.31 0.52
C ILE A 104 -22.64 -0.71 0.14
N GLN A 105 -23.19 -1.46 1.10
CA GLN A 105 -24.23 -2.45 0.85
C GLN A 105 -25.51 -1.81 0.28
N GLN A 106 -25.89 -0.62 0.76
CA GLN A 106 -27.01 0.16 0.22
C GLN A 106 -26.73 0.64 -1.20
N LEU A 107 -25.50 1.09 -1.49
CA LEU A 107 -25.08 1.52 -2.83
C LEU A 107 -25.08 0.34 -3.82
N GLU A 108 -24.62 -0.84 -3.40
CA GLU A 108 -24.65 -2.06 -4.23
C GLU A 108 -26.08 -2.52 -4.53
N GLY A 109 -27.00 -2.39 -3.57
CA GLY A 109 -28.41 -2.77 -3.74
C GLY A 109 -29.27 -1.77 -4.52
N SER A 110 -28.75 -0.57 -4.80
CA SER A 110 -29.46 0.49 -5.54
C SER A 110 -29.14 0.51 -7.04
N GLN A 111 -28.40 -0.48 -7.55
CA GLN A 111 -28.06 -0.62 -8.99
C GLN A 111 -29.00 -1.55 -9.75
#